data_AF-A0A524C7W1-F1
#
_entry.id   AF-A0A524C7W1-F1
#
_cell.length_a   1.000
_cell.length_b   1.000
_cell.length_c   1.000
_cell.angle_alpha   90.00
_cell.angle_beta   90.00
_cell.angle_gamma   90.00
#
_symmetry.space_group_name_H-M   'P 1'
#
loop_
_entity.id
_entity.type
_entity.pdbx_description
1 polymer ?
#
loop_
_entity_poly.entity_id
_entity_poly.type
_entity_poly.pdbx_seq_one_letter_code
_entity_poly.pdbx_strand_id
1 'polypeptide(L)'
;MGPAFEVLDRAWLAGAKAGIAQRERSMSDVEYIEFIESLRVMIECQPEVEPAEPGTAPADGSLYEALGGYVSLAGELQGGCLSFQVPLIRQRRVLALFPGTDVYANRGSVIVPCHELSRFSRLVPVRGPLEERIGGLVSD
;
A
#
# COMPACT_ATOMS: atom_id res chain seq x y z
N MET A 1 4.87 25.72 -3.64
CA MET A 1 3.60 25.40 -2.98
C MET A 1 3.65 23.89 -2.76
N GLY A 2 4.12 23.46 -1.58
CA GLY A 2 4.25 22.03 -1.29
C GLY A 2 2.87 21.37 -1.28
N PRO A 3 2.76 20.07 -1.56
CA PRO A 3 1.49 19.38 -1.46
C PRO A 3 0.94 19.61 -0.05
N ALA A 4 -0.34 19.97 0.03
CA ALA A 4 -1.04 20.05 1.31
C ALA A 4 -0.94 18.65 1.93
N PHE A 5 -0.08 18.48 2.94
CA PHE A 5 -0.01 17.26 3.71
C PHE A 5 -1.32 17.17 4.49
N GLU A 6 -2.34 16.55 3.88
CA GLU A 6 -3.42 15.95 4.67
C GLU A 6 -2.75 15.14 5.78
N VAL A 7 -3.23 15.31 7.02
CA VAL A 7 -2.72 14.56 8.15
C VAL A 7 -2.96 13.08 7.85
N LEU A 8 -1.91 12.38 7.40
CA LEU A 8 -1.99 10.98 7.07
C LEU A 8 -2.34 10.19 8.33
N ASP A 9 -3.25 9.23 8.18
CA ASP A 9 -3.64 8.35 9.26
C ASP A 9 -2.43 7.59 9.82
N ARG A 10 -2.35 7.44 11.15
CA ARG A 10 -1.23 6.75 11.81
C ARG A 10 -1.09 5.31 11.36
N ALA A 11 -2.20 4.61 11.13
CA ALA A 11 -2.18 3.25 10.60
C ALA A 11 -1.65 3.23 9.17
N TRP A 12 -2.01 4.22 8.35
CA TRP A 12 -1.45 4.37 7.02
C TRP A 12 0.07 4.54 7.07
N LEU A 13 0.58 5.42 7.94
CA LEU A 13 2.02 5.61 8.13
C LEU A 13 2.72 4.34 8.63
N ALA A 14 2.09 3.59 9.54
CA ALA A 14 2.60 2.30 9.99
C ALA A 14 2.78 1.32 8.82
N GLY A 15 1.78 1.25 7.94
CA GLY A 15 1.81 0.48 6.70
C GLY A 15 2.93 0.93 5.76
N ALA A 16 3.01 2.24 5.52
CA ALA A 16 4.00 2.84 4.64
C ALA A 16 5.43 2.56 5.12
N LYS A 17 5.69 2.60 6.43
CA LYS A 17 6.98 2.25 7.02
C LYS A 17 7.41 0.81 6.69
N ALA A 18 6.49 -0.15 6.77
CA ALA A 18 6.75 -1.52 6.32
C ALA A 18 6.93 -1.62 4.79
N GLY A 19 6.14 -0.86 4.02
CA GLY A 19 6.22 -0.80 2.57
C GLY A 19 7.55 -0.23 2.05
N ILE A 20 8.10 0.81 2.70
CA ILE A 20 9.42 1.38 2.38
C ILE A 20 10.51 0.32 2.55
N ALA A 21 10.55 -0.37 3.70
CA ALA A 21 11.54 -1.41 3.97
C ALA A 21 11.48 -2.57 2.96
N GLN A 22 10.29 -2.84 2.41
CA GLN A 22 10.11 -3.81 1.34
C GLN A 22 10.62 -3.28 -0.01
N ARG A 23 10.29 -2.03 -0.37
CA ARG A 23 10.66 -1.41 -1.66
C ARG A 23 12.14 -1.10 -1.79
N GLU A 24 12.82 -0.78 -0.70
CA GLU A 24 14.29 -0.57 -0.68
C GLU A 24 15.07 -1.80 -1.17
N ARG A 25 14.45 -2.98 -1.20
CA ARG A 25 15.04 -4.21 -1.73
C ARG A 25 14.96 -4.33 -3.26
N SER A 26 14.15 -3.50 -3.94
CA SER A 26 13.86 -3.61 -5.38
C SER A 26 14.15 -2.34 -6.20
N MET A 27 14.80 -1.32 -5.61
CA MET A 27 14.90 0.04 -6.16
C MET A 27 15.33 0.15 -7.64
N SER A 28 14.41 0.66 -8.48
CA SER A 28 14.73 1.28 -9.79
C SER A 28 13.89 2.51 -10.17
N ASP A 29 12.86 2.88 -9.40
CA ASP A 29 11.86 3.88 -9.85
C ASP A 29 12.11 5.27 -9.25
N VAL A 30 12.59 6.19 -10.10
CA VAL A 30 12.90 7.59 -9.75
C VAL A 30 11.67 8.35 -9.20
N GLU A 31 10.47 8.05 -9.71
CA GLU A 31 9.20 8.68 -9.30
C GLU A 31 8.89 8.49 -7.81
N TYR A 32 9.43 7.44 -7.19
CA TYR A 32 9.20 7.17 -5.77
C TYR A 32 10.17 7.88 -4.84
N ILE A 33 11.26 8.48 -5.36
CA ILE A 33 12.29 9.08 -4.52
C ILE A 33 11.71 10.23 -3.71
N GLU A 34 11.11 11.23 -4.38
CA GLU A 34 10.54 12.41 -3.71
C GLU A 34 9.40 12.05 -2.74
N PHE A 35 8.58 11.06 -3.13
CA PHE A 35 7.48 10.57 -2.30
C PHE A 35 8.00 9.90 -1.01
N ILE A 36 8.99 9.01 -1.12
CA ILE A 36 9.59 8.32 0.02
C ILE A 36 10.34 9.30 0.93
N GLU A 37 11.08 10.26 0.37
CA GLU A 37 11.77 11.28 1.16
C GLU A 37 10.78 12.11 1.98
N SER A 38 9.67 12.53 1.38
CA SER A 38 8.59 13.24 2.08
C SER A 38 7.99 12.40 3.20
N LEU A 39 7.76 11.11 2.97
CA LEU A 39 7.23 10.19 3.98
C LEU A 39 8.22 9.93 5.12
N ARG A 40 9.53 9.86 4.84
CA ARG A 40 10.55 9.68 5.88
C ARG A 40 10.52 10.84 6.87
N VAL A 41 10.43 12.08 6.40
CA VAL A 41 10.29 13.27 7.28
C VAL A 41 9.06 13.15 8.18
N MET A 42 7.93 12.68 7.66
CA MET A 42 6.71 12.48 8.44
C MET A 42 6.85 11.36 9.49
N ILE A 43 7.48 10.24 9.12
CA ILE A 43 7.73 9.10 10.02
C ILE A 43 8.71 9.48 11.13
N GLU A 44 9.75 10.28 10.82
CA GLU A 44 10.71 10.78 11.81
C GLU A 44 10.05 11.67 12.87
N CYS A 45 8.99 12.38 12.50
CA CYS A 45 8.19 13.18 13.41
C CYS A 45 7.22 12.35 14.28
N GLN A 46 7.08 11.04 14.02
CA GLN A 46 6.21 10.11 14.73
C GLN A 46 6.93 8.78 15.03
N PRO A 47 8.03 8.81 15.81
CA PRO A 47 8.87 7.64 16.04
C PRO A 47 8.15 6.48 16.74
N GLU A 48 7.06 6.77 17.45
CA GLU A 48 6.23 5.78 18.15
C GLU A 48 5.40 4.89 17.21
N VAL A 49 5.30 5.24 15.93
CA VAL A 49 4.57 4.45 14.94
C VAL A 49 5.42 3.24 14.54
N GLU A 50 5.01 2.08 15.06
CA GLU A 50 5.58 0.79 14.68
C GLU A 50 5.17 0.38 13.26
N PRO A 51 6.05 -0.27 12.47
CA PRO A 51 5.69 -0.74 11.15
C PRO A 51 4.57 -1.80 11.21
N ALA A 52 3.54 -1.61 10.39
CA ALA A 52 2.42 -2.52 10.26
C ALA A 52 2.54 -3.30 8.95
N GLU A 53 2.70 -4.60 9.07
CA GLU A 53 2.81 -5.49 7.94
C GLU A 53 1.42 -5.86 7.37
N PRO A 54 1.33 -6.28 6.09
CA PRO A 54 0.05 -6.61 5.47
C PRO A 54 -0.70 -7.68 6.27
N GLY A 55 -1.96 -7.42 6.61
CA GLY A 55 -2.79 -8.35 7.39
C GLY A 55 -2.45 -8.39 8.88
N THR A 56 -1.72 -7.39 9.38
CA THR A 56 -1.60 -7.07 10.81
C THR A 56 -2.38 -5.80 11.12
N ALA A 57 -3.18 -5.82 12.18
CA ALA A 57 -3.95 -4.66 12.59
C ALA A 57 -3.06 -3.78 13.49
N PRO A 58 -2.99 -2.46 13.25
CA PRO A 58 -2.68 -1.53 14.33
C PRO A 58 -3.75 -1.66 15.43
N ALA A 59 -3.42 -1.24 16.65
CA ALA A 59 -4.25 -1.46 17.83
C ALA A 59 -5.67 -0.86 17.75
N ASP A 60 -5.90 0.05 16.80
CA ASP A 60 -7.16 0.74 16.52
C ASP A 60 -8.06 0.02 15.49
N GLY A 61 -7.59 -1.05 14.85
CA GLY A 61 -8.36 -1.81 13.87
C GLY A 61 -8.36 -1.25 12.44
N SER A 62 -7.54 -0.23 12.15
CA SER A 62 -7.45 0.45 10.85
C SER A 62 -6.67 -0.36 9.80
N LEU A 63 -7.15 -1.59 9.53
CA LEU A 63 -6.49 -2.58 8.67
C LEU A 63 -6.38 -2.13 7.20
N TYR A 64 -7.41 -1.47 6.67
CA TYR A 64 -7.37 -0.97 5.30
C TYR A 64 -6.41 0.20 5.13
N GLU A 65 -6.34 1.11 6.11
CA GLU A 65 -5.38 2.22 6.14
C GLU A 65 -3.95 1.69 6.14
N ALA A 66 -3.63 0.76 7.05
CA ALA A 66 -2.31 0.13 7.11
C ALA A 66 -1.97 -0.62 5.83
N LEU A 67 -2.93 -1.33 5.24
CA LEU A 67 -2.70 -1.97 3.95
C LEU A 67 -2.49 -0.93 2.84
N GLY A 68 -3.20 0.20 2.86
CA GLY A 68 -3.06 1.29 1.92
C GLY A 68 -1.67 1.89 1.94
N GLY A 69 -1.15 2.19 3.13
CA GLY A 69 0.23 2.63 3.30
C GLY A 69 1.22 1.62 2.75
N TYR A 70 1.08 0.34 3.09
CA TYR A 70 1.98 -0.69 2.59
C TYR A 70 1.96 -0.78 1.05
N VAL A 71 0.76 -0.90 0.47
CA VAL A 71 0.55 -1.08 -0.97
C VAL A 71 1.02 0.15 -1.76
N SER A 72 0.88 1.35 -1.20
CA SER A 72 1.36 2.59 -1.84
C SER A 72 2.85 2.57 -2.12
N LEU A 73 3.64 1.79 -1.36
CA LEU A 73 5.08 1.71 -1.50
C LEU A 73 5.53 0.36 -2.08
N ALA A 74 4.96 -0.75 -1.63
CA ALA A 74 5.36 -2.09 -2.06
C ALA A 74 4.53 -2.64 -3.24
N GLY A 75 3.54 -1.89 -3.71
CA GLY A 75 2.70 -2.24 -4.83
C GLY A 75 3.37 -1.99 -6.18
N GLU A 76 3.14 -2.92 -7.09
CA GLU A 76 3.62 -2.88 -8.46
C GLU A 76 2.49 -3.19 -9.42
N LEU A 77 2.30 -2.33 -10.42
CA LEU A 77 1.33 -2.51 -11.47
C LEU A 77 2.02 -3.16 -12.68
N GLN A 78 1.65 -4.40 -13.01
CA GLN A 78 2.21 -5.17 -14.12
C GLN A 78 1.09 -5.86 -14.89
N GLY A 79 1.07 -5.69 -16.22
CA GLY A 79 0.06 -6.34 -17.08
C GLY A 79 -1.39 -6.03 -16.69
N GLY A 80 -1.65 -4.81 -16.20
CA GLY A 80 -2.98 -4.38 -15.72
C GLY A 80 -3.38 -4.91 -14.34
N CYS A 81 -2.54 -5.71 -13.68
CA CYS A 81 -2.80 -6.20 -12.33
C CYS A 81 -1.93 -5.44 -11.32
N LEU A 82 -2.50 -5.14 -10.16
CA LEU A 82 -1.73 -4.68 -9.01
C LEU A 82 -1.24 -5.91 -8.25
N SER A 83 0.06 -5.95 -7.95
CA SER A 83 0.67 -7.00 -7.15
C SER A 83 1.50 -6.40 -6.03
N PHE A 84 1.51 -7.04 -4.88
CA PHE A 84 2.37 -6.65 -3.76
C PHE A 84 2.77 -7.88 -2.96
N GLN A 85 4.02 -7.89 -2.47
CA GLN A 85 4.53 -9.02 -1.69
C GLN A 85 3.85 -9.07 -0.32
N VAL A 86 3.49 -10.28 0.11
CA VAL A 86 2.89 -10.55 1.42
C VAL A 86 3.44 -11.88 1.93
N PRO A 87 4.03 -11.93 3.14
CA PRO A 87 4.49 -13.19 3.74
C PRO A 87 3.38 -14.25 3.72
N LEU A 88 3.71 -15.49 3.33
CA LEU A 88 2.73 -16.57 3.14
C LEU A 88 1.79 -16.75 4.34
N ILE A 89 2.33 -16.63 5.56
CA ILE A 89 1.57 -16.75 6.81
C ILE A 89 0.49 -15.66 6.98
N ARG A 90 0.64 -14.51 6.31
CA ARG A 90 -0.26 -13.36 6.38
C ARG A 90 -1.22 -13.26 5.21
N GLN A 91 -0.96 -13.95 4.09
CA GLN A 91 -1.79 -13.87 2.89
C GLN A 91 -3.28 -14.16 3.17
N ARG A 92 -3.59 -15.20 3.94
CA ARG A 92 -4.98 -15.54 4.29
C ARG A 92 -5.69 -14.39 5.02
N ARG A 93 -4.98 -13.63 5.87
CA ARG A 93 -5.56 -12.49 6.59
C ARG A 93 -5.82 -11.32 5.65
N VAL A 94 -4.90 -11.05 4.72
CA VAL A 94 -5.10 -10.01 3.70
C VAL A 94 -6.29 -10.35 2.81
N LEU A 95 -6.38 -11.59 2.32
CA LEU A 95 -7.51 -12.02 1.47
C LEU A 95 -8.85 -11.94 2.20
N ALA A 96 -8.88 -12.20 3.51
CA ALA A 96 -10.10 -12.10 4.31
C ALA A 96 -10.65 -10.66 4.43
N LEU A 97 -9.85 -9.63 4.12
CA LEU A 97 -10.31 -8.24 4.06
C LEU A 97 -11.19 -7.97 2.83
N PHE A 98 -11.19 -8.84 1.83
CA PHE A 98 -11.84 -8.59 0.55
C PHE A 98 -12.91 -9.64 0.25
N PRO A 99 -13.96 -9.77 1.09
CA PRO A 99 -15.02 -10.74 0.84
C PRO A 99 -15.78 -10.38 -0.44
N GLY A 100 -15.84 -11.36 -1.36
CA GLY A 100 -16.54 -11.21 -2.64
C GLY A 100 -15.83 -10.29 -3.64
N THR A 101 -14.51 -10.11 -3.50
CA THR A 101 -13.64 -9.42 -4.44
C THR A 101 -12.68 -10.44 -5.04
N ASP A 102 -12.36 -10.36 -6.33
CA ASP A 102 -11.43 -11.30 -6.99
C ASP A 102 -9.95 -11.00 -6.67
N VAL A 103 -9.60 -10.94 -5.38
CA VAL A 103 -8.22 -10.80 -4.91
C VAL A 103 -7.68 -12.18 -4.59
N TYR A 104 -6.49 -12.52 -5.08
CA TYR A 104 -5.90 -13.85 -4.85
C TYR A 104 -4.42 -13.80 -4.49
N ALA A 105 -3.94 -14.88 -3.90
CA ALA A 105 -2.54 -15.05 -3.54
C ALA A 105 -1.80 -15.90 -4.58
N ASN A 106 -0.58 -15.53 -4.91
CA ASN A 106 0.31 -16.28 -5.78
C ASN A 106 1.77 -16.17 -5.30
N ARG A 107 2.38 -17.29 -4.93
CA ARG A 107 3.83 -17.41 -4.62
C ARG A 107 4.42 -16.29 -3.75
N GLY A 108 3.75 -15.92 -2.65
CA GLY A 108 4.24 -14.86 -1.77
C GLY A 108 3.81 -13.44 -2.15
N SER A 109 2.96 -13.27 -3.16
CA SER A 109 2.31 -12.01 -3.51
C SER A 109 0.79 -12.11 -3.39
N VAL A 110 0.14 -10.98 -3.16
CA VAL A 110 -1.29 -10.77 -3.37
C VAL A 110 -1.47 -10.02 -4.68
N ILE A 111 -2.46 -10.44 -5.47
CA ILE A 111 -2.75 -9.90 -6.79
C ILE A 111 -4.19 -9.40 -6.81
N VAL A 112 -4.35 -8.18 -7.29
CA VAL A 112 -5.63 -7.52 -7.56
C VAL A 112 -5.74 -7.34 -9.08
N PRO A 113 -6.67 -8.04 -9.74
CA PRO A 113 -6.94 -7.89 -11.17
C PRO A 113 -7.38 -6.49 -11.55
N CYS A 114 -7.17 -6.12 -12.81
CA CYS A 114 -7.56 -4.83 -13.38
C CYS A 114 -9.03 -4.48 -13.05
N HIS A 115 -9.95 -5.42 -13.28
CA HIS A 115 -11.39 -5.21 -13.09
C HIS A 115 -11.79 -4.97 -11.63
N GLU A 116 -10.94 -5.36 -10.67
CA GLU A 116 -11.16 -5.12 -9.24
C GLU A 116 -10.46 -3.85 -8.72
N LEU A 117 -9.57 -3.22 -9.51
CA LEU A 117 -8.77 -2.09 -9.03
C LEU A 117 -9.63 -0.92 -8.53
N SER A 118 -10.74 -0.61 -9.22
CA SER A 118 -11.67 0.45 -8.80
C SER A 118 -12.32 0.16 -7.44
N ARG A 119 -12.68 -1.11 -7.19
CA ARG A 119 -13.30 -1.51 -5.93
C ARG A 119 -12.25 -1.58 -4.82
N PHE A 120 -11.07 -2.09 -5.14
CA PHE A 120 -9.94 -2.15 -4.22
C PHE A 120 -9.51 -0.76 -3.75
N SER A 121 -9.33 0.21 -4.66
CA SER A 121 -8.87 1.57 -4.32
C SER A 121 -9.86 2.38 -3.49
N ARG A 122 -11.16 2.03 -3.55
CA ARG A 122 -12.17 2.62 -2.65
C ARG A 122 -12.08 2.13 -1.21
N LEU A 123 -11.54 0.92 -1.00
CA LEU A 123 -11.37 0.33 0.32
C LEU A 123 -9.99 0.60 0.88
N VAL A 124 -8.97 0.53 0.03
CA VAL A 124 -7.57 0.62 0.39
C VAL A 124 -7.05 1.96 -0.11
N PRO A 125 -6.78 2.93 0.79
CA PRO A 125 -6.33 4.27 0.41
C PRO A 125 -4.88 4.23 -0.07
N VAL A 126 -4.71 3.96 -1.37
CA VAL A 126 -3.42 4.02 -2.05
C VAL A 126 -3.10 5.48 -2.34
N ARG A 127 -1.85 5.90 -2.09
CA ARG A 127 -1.36 7.27 -2.33
C ARG A 127 -0.06 7.27 -3.13
N GLY A 128 0.26 8.42 -3.70
CA GLY A 128 1.53 8.66 -4.39
C GLY A 128 1.56 8.08 -5.81
N PRO A 129 2.74 7.76 -6.38
CA PRO A 129 2.85 7.41 -7.80
C PRO A 129 1.99 6.20 -8.21
N LEU A 130 1.71 5.26 -7.29
CA LEU A 130 0.83 4.13 -7.57
C LEU A 130 -0.63 4.55 -7.76
N GLU A 131 -1.11 5.54 -6.99
CA GLU A 131 -2.48 6.05 -7.07
C GLU A 131 -2.75 6.64 -8.45
N GLU A 132 -1.81 7.45 -8.96
CA GLU A 132 -1.88 8.05 -10.30
C GLU A 132 -1.93 6.98 -11.40
N ARG A 133 -1.09 5.94 -11.28
CA ARG A 133 -1.05 4.81 -12.23
C ARG A 133 -2.34 4.00 -12.22
N ILE A 134 -2.93 3.76 -11.04
CA ILE A 134 -4.23 3.09 -10.93
C ILE A 134 -5.32 3.97 -11.54
N GLY A 135 -5.33 5.28 -11.25
CA GLY A 135 -6.29 6.22 -11.80
C GLY A 135 -6.29 6.26 -13.33
N GLY A 136 -5.11 6.16 -13.95
CA GLY A 136 -4.96 6.06 -15.39
C GLY A 136 -5.54 4.78 -16.02
N LEU A 137 -5.66 3.67 -15.28
CA LEU A 137 -6.25 2.42 -15.78
C LEU A 137 -7.75 2.31 -15.57
N VAL A 138 -8.30 3.04 -14.60
CA VAL A 138 -9.71 2.93 -14.19
C VAL A 138 -10.59 3.99 -14.88
N SER A 139 -9.96 4.96 -15.54
CA SER A 139 -10.66 6.07 -16.21
C SER A 139 -10.91 5.83 -17.71
N ASP A 140 -10.43 4.71 -18.25
CA ASP A 140 -10.69 4.21 -19.62
C ASP A 140 -11.86 3.21 -19.64
#